data_AF-A0A1Q9GCX6-F1
#
_entry.id   AF-A0A1Q9GCX6-F1
#
_cell.length_a   1.000
_cell.length_b   1.000
_cell.length_c   1.000
_cell.angle_alpha   90.00
_cell.angle_beta   90.00
_cell.angle_gamma   90.00
#
_symmetry.space_group_name_H-M   'P 1'
#
loop_
_entity.id
_entity.type
_entity.pdbx_description
1 polymer ?
#
loop_
_entity_poly.entity_id
_entity_poly.type
_entity_poly.pdbx_seq_one_letter_code
_entity_poly.pdbx_strand_id
1 'polypeptide(L)'
;MLKINSKTFGMVLLAAMFACHTQAGPAGTDNFGDQARELRAQTAEENAQCLSCHASDTINDEWKTERGRTLDLHTDVVGYNDSVHKGQSCLNCHEGANDSAFEEAPHQFQGDVISRSCDSCHNTVFQDINHQLETSHHTKTIVEQFGHQFECQECHNAHTFNFPGRTEEIARSIEQANEPCFACHNDLQGYEKLTDKKLLDQDMAHWFLPEKNKHFSAVRCVDCHSEGEGVKLHTITPAEDAVRDCKLCHNEDSAITTTLYKYSNEQKAFSMLDKGIFDDSTLLEQNADAVAKEKGKADSPYGFMNEKLLDDRYLIGATPVGWVDAIFGVALLVTLSLLAFHARLRKLGYQEQGYKELGQKDPGQREKVELVKTSTVMFPVGVRLWHNTNVIVFIILLLTGLSMHFSVVAFEFAQNSHNILGAVLIVLWGLYLIYLVLSGQIKQYLPRPNFVRDSIKQAQFYLKGIFSGDENPAGHDPKKRLNPLQQMGYLSIVFAAFPLLILSGIALFFNELLPKEIIGFDGKTLMVILHVTMSHVMVLFIAAHVYLCTTGTTISEHFMSMITGRLFKVK
;
A
#
# COMPACT_ATOMS: atom_id res chain seq x y z
N MET A 1 -9.54 -32.19 78.76
CA MET A 1 -9.39 -33.61 78.36
C MET A 1 -10.12 -33.75 77.03
N LEU A 2 -9.59 -34.20 75.90
CA LEU A 2 -8.45 -35.06 75.59
C LEU A 2 -7.54 -34.41 74.53
N LYS A 3 -6.23 -34.61 74.65
CA LYS A 3 -5.26 -34.46 73.55
C LYS A 3 -5.38 -35.68 72.64
N ILE A 4 -5.64 -35.50 71.35
CA ILE A 4 -5.52 -36.56 70.35
C ILE A 4 -4.38 -36.21 69.40
N ASN A 5 -3.56 -37.23 69.15
CA ASN A 5 -2.20 -37.22 68.62
C ASN A 5 -2.19 -37.12 67.08
N SER A 6 -1.30 -36.30 66.51
CA SER A 6 -1.25 -35.99 65.06
C SER A 6 -0.80 -37.14 64.16
N LYS A 7 -0.44 -38.30 64.74
CA LYS A 7 -0.01 -39.49 63.98
C LYS A 7 -1.15 -40.39 63.50
N THR A 8 -2.37 -40.23 64.03
CA THR A 8 -3.55 -41.02 63.62
C THR A 8 -4.36 -40.40 62.49
N PHE A 9 -4.14 -39.13 62.16
CA PHE A 9 -4.83 -38.47 61.03
C PHE A 9 -4.18 -38.75 59.67
N GLY A 10 -2.86 -39.03 59.66
CA GLY A 10 -2.12 -39.34 58.43
C GLY A 10 -2.40 -40.73 57.84
N MET A 11 -2.90 -41.69 58.64
CA MET A 11 -3.16 -43.05 58.19
C MET A 11 -4.59 -43.25 57.63
N VAL A 12 -5.53 -42.37 57.98
CA VAL A 12 -6.91 -42.42 57.47
C VAL A 12 -7.02 -41.75 56.09
N LEU A 13 -6.18 -40.74 55.79
CA LEU A 13 -6.15 -40.13 54.45
C LEU A 13 -5.48 -41.03 53.38
N LEU A 14 -4.47 -41.83 53.76
CA LEU A 14 -3.82 -42.73 52.79
C LEU A 14 -4.69 -43.94 52.40
N ALA A 15 -5.57 -44.41 53.30
CA ALA A 15 -6.50 -45.49 52.99
C ALA A 15 -7.70 -45.03 52.15
N ALA A 16 -8.15 -43.77 52.30
CA ALA A 16 -9.20 -43.18 51.47
C ALA A 16 -8.73 -42.86 50.04
N MET A 17 -7.44 -42.59 49.83
CA MET A 17 -6.87 -42.37 48.49
C MET A 17 -6.57 -43.66 47.72
N PHE A 18 -6.44 -44.81 48.39
CA PHE A 18 -6.26 -46.11 47.73
C PHE A 18 -7.56 -46.92 47.52
N ALA A 19 -8.66 -46.55 48.16
CA ALA A 19 -9.95 -47.23 48.00
C ALA A 19 -10.87 -46.64 46.91
N CYS A 20 -10.49 -45.54 46.26
CA CYS A 20 -11.26 -44.95 45.15
C CYS A 20 -10.73 -45.33 43.75
N HIS A 21 -9.77 -46.26 43.66
CA HIS A 21 -9.18 -46.71 42.40
C HIS A 21 -9.56 -48.13 41.97
N THR A 22 -10.54 -48.77 42.60
CA THR A 22 -10.92 -50.16 42.26
C THR A 22 -12.42 -50.42 42.28
N GLN A 23 -13.23 -49.48 41.78
CA GLN A 23 -14.64 -49.74 41.48
C GLN A 23 -15.19 -48.82 40.38
N ALA A 24 -14.44 -48.69 39.28
CA ALA A 24 -15.06 -48.56 37.98
C ALA A 24 -15.05 -49.97 37.38
N GLY A 25 -16.21 -50.64 37.37
CA GLY A 25 -16.43 -51.70 36.39
C GLY A 25 -16.20 -51.12 34.98
N PRO A 26 -16.01 -51.94 33.94
CA PRO A 26 -15.88 -51.42 32.58
C PRO A 26 -17.20 -50.76 32.20
N ALA A 27 -17.33 -49.46 32.47
CA ALA A 27 -18.25 -48.61 31.75
C ALA A 27 -17.75 -48.69 30.31
N GLY A 28 -18.57 -49.27 29.43
CA GLY A 28 -18.24 -49.45 28.03
C GLY A 28 -17.63 -48.17 27.49
N THR A 29 -16.34 -48.22 27.17
CA THR A 29 -15.74 -47.28 26.24
C THR A 29 -16.38 -47.62 24.91
N ASP A 30 -17.57 -47.05 24.67
CA ASP A 30 -18.21 -47.11 23.39
C ASP A 30 -17.18 -46.68 22.37
N ASN A 31 -17.00 -47.57 21.41
CA ASN A 31 -15.85 -47.63 20.56
C ASN A 31 -15.94 -46.57 19.45
N PHE A 32 -16.25 -45.33 19.79
CA PHE A 32 -16.54 -44.25 18.85
C PHE A 32 -15.38 -44.04 17.86
N GLY A 33 -14.14 -44.25 18.31
CA GLY A 33 -12.96 -44.21 17.46
C GLY A 33 -12.93 -45.33 16.41
N ASP A 34 -13.25 -46.58 16.78
CA ASP A 34 -13.28 -47.68 15.83
C ASP A 34 -14.55 -47.66 14.98
N GLN A 35 -15.71 -47.29 15.53
CA GLN A 35 -16.95 -47.08 14.79
C GLN A 35 -16.78 -45.99 13.73
N ALA A 36 -16.14 -44.87 14.07
CA ALA A 36 -15.85 -43.82 13.11
C ALA A 36 -14.76 -44.20 12.10
N ARG A 37 -13.89 -45.18 12.40
CA ARG A 37 -12.94 -45.75 11.43
C ARG A 37 -13.64 -46.71 10.47
N GLU A 38 -14.51 -47.56 10.99
CA GLU A 38 -15.30 -48.53 10.23
C GLU A 38 -16.28 -47.83 9.27
N LEU A 39 -17.01 -46.82 9.76
CA LEU A 39 -17.89 -45.98 8.93
C LEU A 39 -17.11 -45.30 7.80
N ARG A 40 -15.94 -44.72 8.09
CA ARG A 40 -15.09 -44.10 7.05
C ARG A 40 -14.57 -45.11 6.03
N ALA A 41 -14.27 -46.34 6.45
CA ALA A 41 -13.83 -47.40 5.54
C ALA A 41 -14.97 -47.84 4.62
N GLN A 42 -16.19 -48.00 5.15
CA GLN A 42 -17.39 -48.30 4.37
C GLN A 42 -17.68 -47.19 3.35
N THR A 43 -17.64 -45.93 3.79
CA THR A 43 -17.82 -44.78 2.90
C THR A 43 -16.74 -44.70 1.81
N ALA A 44 -15.50 -45.05 2.12
CA ALA A 44 -14.44 -45.08 1.10
C ALA A 44 -14.69 -46.13 0.01
N GLU A 45 -15.25 -47.30 0.39
CA GLU A 45 -15.63 -48.36 -0.56
C GLU A 45 -16.81 -47.93 -1.45
N GLU A 46 -17.84 -47.31 -0.86
CA GLU A 46 -18.97 -46.73 -1.59
C GLU A 46 -18.50 -45.68 -2.60
N ASN A 47 -17.70 -44.71 -2.14
CA ASN A 47 -17.21 -43.63 -3.00
C ASN A 47 -16.29 -44.16 -4.11
N ALA A 48 -15.54 -45.25 -3.87
CA ALA A 48 -14.68 -45.85 -4.90
C ALA A 48 -15.46 -46.32 -6.13
N GLN A 49 -16.72 -46.72 -5.96
CA GLN A 49 -17.57 -47.11 -7.10
C GLN A 49 -17.90 -45.89 -7.97
N CYS A 50 -18.33 -44.78 -7.38
CA CYS A 50 -18.59 -43.53 -8.10
C CYS A 50 -17.31 -42.99 -8.76
N LEU A 51 -16.21 -42.96 -7.99
CA LEU A 51 -14.93 -42.44 -8.45
C LEU A 51 -14.28 -43.32 -9.53
N SER A 52 -14.71 -44.57 -9.72
CA SER A 52 -14.22 -45.41 -10.82
C SER A 52 -14.48 -44.80 -12.21
N CYS A 53 -15.49 -43.95 -12.33
CA CYS A 53 -15.76 -43.15 -13.52
C CYS A 53 -15.48 -41.66 -13.28
N HIS A 54 -16.02 -41.10 -12.19
CA HIS A 54 -16.01 -39.65 -11.95
C HIS A 54 -14.63 -39.07 -11.59
N ALA A 55 -13.65 -39.90 -11.23
CA ALA A 55 -12.27 -39.44 -11.02
C ALA A 55 -11.50 -39.20 -12.34
N SER A 56 -12.04 -39.61 -13.49
CA SER A 56 -11.33 -39.45 -14.76
C SER A 56 -11.36 -37.99 -15.23
N ASP A 57 -10.20 -37.43 -15.59
CA ASP A 57 -10.10 -36.08 -16.16
C ASP A 57 -10.75 -35.99 -17.56
N THR A 58 -10.99 -37.14 -18.21
CA THR A 58 -11.56 -37.21 -19.57
C THR A 58 -13.07 -37.44 -19.58
N ILE A 59 -13.71 -37.66 -18.42
CA ILE A 59 -15.14 -38.02 -18.36
C ILE A 59 -16.03 -36.95 -19.01
N ASN A 60 -15.68 -35.68 -18.84
CA ASN A 60 -16.41 -34.54 -19.40
C ASN A 60 -16.37 -34.55 -20.94
N ASP A 61 -15.26 -35.01 -21.54
CA ASP A 61 -15.11 -35.11 -23.00
C ASP A 61 -15.80 -36.33 -23.59
N GLU A 62 -15.84 -37.42 -22.83
CA GLU A 62 -16.44 -38.70 -23.22
C GLU A 62 -17.96 -38.68 -23.16
N TRP A 63 -18.54 -37.91 -22.23
CA TRP A 63 -19.98 -37.89 -21.97
C TRP A 63 -20.59 -36.52 -22.22
N LYS A 64 -21.12 -36.34 -23.44
CA LYS A 64 -21.83 -35.13 -23.87
C LYS A 64 -23.33 -35.38 -23.92
N THR A 65 -24.10 -34.37 -23.56
CA THR A 65 -25.56 -34.39 -23.76
C THR A 65 -25.91 -34.60 -25.24
N GLU A 66 -27.13 -35.03 -25.55
CA GLU A 66 -27.62 -35.18 -26.93
C GLU A 66 -27.50 -33.89 -27.76
N ARG A 67 -27.41 -32.73 -27.10
CA ARG A 67 -27.22 -31.41 -27.71
C ARG A 67 -25.76 -30.96 -27.77
N GLY A 68 -24.82 -31.87 -27.49
CA GLY A 68 -23.38 -31.61 -27.54
C GLY A 68 -22.82 -30.76 -26.40
N ARG A 69 -23.61 -30.47 -25.35
CA ARG A 69 -23.10 -29.78 -24.16
C ARG A 69 -22.32 -30.73 -23.27
N THR A 70 -21.14 -30.28 -22.84
CA THR A 70 -20.32 -30.89 -21.81
C THR A 70 -21.00 -30.69 -20.44
N LEU A 71 -21.08 -31.74 -19.63
CA LEU A 71 -21.46 -31.65 -18.23
C LEU A 71 -20.18 -31.68 -17.38
N ASP A 72 -20.19 -30.99 -16.24
CA ASP A 72 -19.10 -31.13 -15.28
C ASP A 72 -19.37 -32.35 -14.39
N LEU A 73 -18.76 -33.47 -14.76
CA LEU A 73 -18.90 -34.78 -14.12
C LEU A 73 -17.62 -35.20 -13.40
N HIS A 74 -16.52 -34.47 -13.58
CA HIS A 74 -15.23 -34.78 -12.98
C HIS A 74 -15.20 -34.41 -11.50
N THR A 75 -14.60 -35.27 -10.67
CA THR A 75 -14.31 -35.02 -9.26
C THR A 75 -12.81 -35.16 -9.01
N ASP A 76 -12.17 -34.08 -8.58
CA ASP A 76 -10.77 -34.10 -8.15
C ASP A 76 -10.65 -34.91 -6.85
N VAL A 77 -10.14 -36.14 -6.98
CA VAL A 77 -9.97 -37.07 -5.85
C VAL A 77 -8.96 -36.56 -4.83
N VAL A 78 -7.93 -35.83 -5.26
CA VAL A 78 -6.93 -35.27 -4.35
C VAL A 78 -7.58 -34.12 -3.57
N GLY A 79 -8.22 -33.19 -4.28
CA GLY A 79 -8.96 -32.08 -3.68
C GLY A 79 -10.05 -32.55 -2.71
N TYR A 80 -10.80 -33.60 -3.05
CA TYR A 80 -11.79 -34.20 -2.15
C TYR A 80 -11.19 -34.82 -0.90
N ASN A 81 -10.09 -35.56 -1.04
CA ASN A 81 -9.42 -36.16 0.11
C ASN A 81 -8.76 -35.15 1.05
N ASP A 82 -8.51 -33.94 0.54
CA ASP A 82 -7.98 -32.81 1.31
C ASP A 82 -9.09 -31.91 1.86
N SER A 83 -10.31 -31.99 1.34
CA SER A 83 -11.48 -31.18 1.73
C SER A 83 -12.00 -31.46 3.14
N VAL A 84 -12.89 -30.57 3.61
CA VAL A 84 -13.61 -30.75 4.88
C VAL A 84 -14.68 -31.84 4.81
N HIS A 85 -15.10 -32.24 3.62
CA HIS A 85 -16.10 -33.29 3.39
C HIS A 85 -15.48 -34.68 3.19
N LYS A 86 -14.17 -34.82 3.38
CA LYS A 86 -13.47 -36.10 3.33
C LYS A 86 -14.18 -37.15 4.21
N GLY A 87 -14.51 -38.28 3.60
CA GLY A 87 -15.14 -39.41 4.29
C GLY A 87 -16.65 -39.27 4.43
N GLN A 88 -17.27 -38.36 3.69
CA GLN A 88 -18.71 -38.28 3.48
C GLN A 88 -19.11 -39.11 2.25
N SER A 89 -20.16 -39.93 2.34
CA SER A 89 -20.63 -40.73 1.20
C SER A 89 -21.18 -39.82 0.11
N CYS A 90 -20.82 -40.08 -1.15
CA CYS A 90 -21.34 -39.34 -2.31
C CYS A 90 -22.88 -39.37 -2.33
N LEU A 91 -23.47 -40.50 -1.91
CA LEU A 91 -24.92 -40.71 -1.87
C LEU A 91 -25.64 -39.90 -0.78
N ASN A 92 -24.90 -39.36 0.19
CA ASN A 92 -25.49 -38.44 1.18
C ASN A 92 -25.72 -37.05 0.59
N CYS A 93 -25.02 -36.70 -0.50
CA CYS A 93 -25.20 -35.44 -1.23
C CYS A 93 -25.97 -35.65 -2.53
N HIS A 94 -25.74 -36.76 -3.26
CA HIS A 94 -26.37 -37.07 -4.53
C HIS A 94 -27.54 -38.03 -4.35
N GLU A 95 -28.76 -37.53 -4.59
CA GLU A 95 -29.99 -38.27 -4.36
C GLU A 95 -30.58 -38.80 -5.67
N GLY A 96 -30.52 -40.11 -5.84
CA GLY A 96 -31.10 -40.79 -6.99
C GLY A 96 -32.62 -40.79 -6.98
N ALA A 97 -33.24 -41.02 -8.14
CA ALA A 97 -34.70 -41.12 -8.27
C ALA A 97 -35.33 -42.28 -7.48
N ASN A 98 -34.53 -43.29 -7.15
CA ASN A 98 -34.88 -44.49 -6.37
C ASN A 98 -33.60 -45.22 -5.90
N ASP A 99 -33.77 -46.30 -5.12
CA ASP A 99 -32.67 -47.09 -4.56
C ASP A 99 -31.72 -47.72 -5.61
N SER A 100 -32.19 -47.91 -6.85
CA SER A 100 -31.42 -48.49 -7.96
C SER A 100 -30.90 -47.43 -8.94
N ALA A 101 -31.04 -46.13 -8.62
CA ALA A 101 -30.71 -45.02 -9.50
C ALA A 101 -29.24 -44.97 -9.95
N PHE A 102 -28.34 -45.58 -9.16
CA PHE A 102 -26.90 -45.60 -9.38
C PHE A 102 -26.38 -46.95 -9.93
N GLU A 103 -27.27 -47.92 -10.19
CA GLU A 103 -26.88 -49.24 -10.74
C GLU A 103 -26.43 -49.16 -12.21
N GLU A 104 -26.95 -48.20 -12.97
CA GLU A 104 -26.61 -47.98 -14.39
C GLU A 104 -26.29 -46.50 -14.65
N ALA A 105 -25.40 -46.24 -15.61
CA ALA A 105 -25.07 -44.90 -16.09
C ALA A 105 -25.67 -44.65 -17.50
N PRO A 106 -26.20 -43.44 -17.79
CA PRO A 106 -26.31 -42.28 -16.91
C PRO A 106 -27.35 -42.47 -15.80
N HIS A 107 -27.02 -41.99 -14.59
CA HIS A 107 -27.86 -42.14 -13.40
C HIS A 107 -29.18 -41.36 -13.52
N GLN A 108 -30.23 -41.88 -12.88
CA GLN A 108 -31.54 -41.23 -12.85
C GLN A 108 -31.72 -40.43 -11.55
N PHE A 109 -31.95 -39.12 -11.67
CA PHE A 109 -32.15 -38.23 -10.50
C PHE A 109 -33.61 -37.80 -10.37
N GLN A 110 -34.00 -37.39 -9.15
CA GLN A 110 -35.34 -36.91 -8.87
C GLN A 110 -35.52 -35.46 -9.35
N GLY A 111 -35.94 -35.29 -10.60
CA GLY A 111 -36.10 -33.96 -11.20
C GLY A 111 -34.76 -33.34 -11.61
N ASP A 112 -34.65 -32.01 -11.53
CA ASP A 112 -33.45 -31.27 -11.94
C ASP A 112 -32.41 -31.14 -10.81
N VAL A 113 -32.72 -31.63 -9.61
CA VAL A 113 -31.86 -31.52 -8.42
C VAL A 113 -30.96 -32.74 -8.33
N ILE A 114 -29.69 -32.55 -8.71
CA ILE A 114 -28.67 -33.61 -8.75
C ILE A 114 -28.01 -33.80 -7.37
N SER A 115 -28.05 -32.77 -6.52
CA SER A 115 -27.47 -32.80 -5.18
C SER A 115 -28.29 -32.02 -4.16
N ARG A 116 -28.21 -32.44 -2.89
CA ARG A 116 -28.79 -31.72 -1.76
C ARG A 116 -28.11 -30.36 -1.57
N SER A 117 -28.90 -29.35 -1.18
CA SER A 117 -28.36 -28.04 -0.85
C SER A 117 -27.52 -28.09 0.43
N CYS A 118 -26.54 -27.19 0.56
CA CYS A 118 -25.70 -27.08 1.75
C CYS A 118 -26.55 -26.88 3.02
N ASP A 119 -27.63 -26.12 2.92
CA ASP A 119 -28.54 -25.80 4.02
C ASP A 119 -29.22 -27.02 4.63
N SER A 120 -29.42 -28.10 3.86
CA SER A 120 -30.00 -29.33 4.39
C SER A 120 -29.24 -29.91 5.59
N CYS A 121 -27.92 -29.63 5.67
CA CYS A 121 -27.06 -30.01 6.79
C CYS A 121 -26.57 -28.80 7.60
N HIS A 122 -26.31 -27.66 6.94
CA HIS A 122 -25.64 -26.51 7.56
C HIS A 122 -26.57 -25.42 8.10
N ASN A 123 -27.87 -25.45 7.81
CA ASN A 123 -28.80 -24.37 8.15
C ASN A 123 -28.86 -24.05 9.66
N THR A 124 -28.49 -24.98 10.54
CA THR A 124 -28.45 -24.68 11.99
C THR A 124 -27.21 -23.88 12.40
N VAL A 125 -26.09 -24.08 11.71
CA VAL A 125 -24.80 -23.47 12.06
C VAL A 125 -24.47 -22.23 11.22
N PHE A 126 -25.06 -22.10 10.03
CA PHE A 126 -24.72 -21.06 9.06
C PHE A 126 -25.81 -19.99 8.87
N GLN A 127 -26.75 -19.83 9.82
CA GLN A 127 -27.83 -18.84 9.70
C GLN A 127 -27.34 -17.40 9.44
N ASP A 128 -26.27 -16.98 10.13
CA ASP A 128 -25.66 -15.65 9.92
C ASP A 128 -25.02 -15.54 8.53
N ILE A 129 -24.37 -16.60 8.05
CA ILE A 129 -23.76 -16.65 6.72
C ILE A 129 -24.84 -16.58 5.64
N ASN A 130 -25.92 -17.33 5.80
CA ASN A 130 -27.06 -17.31 4.87
C ASN A 130 -27.67 -15.90 4.81
N HIS A 131 -27.83 -15.24 5.95
CA HIS A 131 -28.30 -13.85 5.98
C HIS A 131 -27.34 -12.89 5.27
N GLN A 132 -26.02 -13.04 5.47
CA GLN A 132 -25.01 -12.26 4.77
C GLN A 132 -25.10 -12.46 3.24
N LEU A 133 -25.21 -13.72 2.79
CA LEU A 133 -25.36 -14.07 1.39
C LEU A 133 -26.63 -13.46 0.79
N GLU A 134 -27.78 -13.54 1.47
CA GLU A 134 -29.03 -12.91 1.04
C GLU A 134 -28.89 -11.38 0.87
N THR A 135 -28.10 -10.73 1.73
CA THR A 135 -27.88 -9.29 1.66
C THR A 135 -26.86 -8.85 0.60
N SER A 136 -26.07 -9.79 0.07
CA SER A 136 -25.01 -9.59 -0.91
C SER A 136 -25.54 -9.01 -2.22
N HIS A 137 -24.72 -8.19 -2.88
CA HIS A 137 -25.01 -7.63 -4.19
C HIS A 137 -25.21 -8.72 -5.25
N HIS A 138 -24.45 -9.82 -5.18
CA HIS A 138 -24.62 -10.94 -6.11
C HIS A 138 -26.02 -11.55 -6.01
N THR A 139 -26.46 -11.91 -4.81
CA THR A 139 -27.79 -12.50 -4.60
C THR A 139 -28.90 -11.54 -5.02
N LYS A 140 -28.84 -10.28 -4.59
CA LYS A 140 -29.83 -9.26 -5.00
C LYS A 140 -29.87 -9.08 -6.51
N THR A 141 -28.72 -8.97 -7.16
CA THR A 141 -28.66 -8.68 -8.60
C THR A 141 -29.03 -9.91 -9.43
N ILE A 142 -28.47 -11.07 -9.12
CA ILE A 142 -28.65 -12.30 -9.91
C ILE A 142 -30.06 -12.86 -9.76
N VAL A 143 -30.59 -12.86 -8.53
CA VAL A 143 -31.96 -13.32 -8.27
C VAL A 143 -32.99 -12.32 -8.78
N GLU A 144 -32.86 -11.02 -8.47
CA GLU A 144 -33.91 -10.04 -8.81
C GLU A 144 -33.88 -9.63 -10.29
N GLN A 145 -32.70 -9.56 -10.93
CA GLN A 145 -32.60 -9.08 -12.32
C GLN A 145 -32.60 -10.21 -13.35
N PHE A 146 -32.02 -11.37 -13.02
CA PHE A 146 -31.86 -12.48 -13.96
C PHE A 146 -32.67 -13.72 -13.59
N GLY A 147 -33.32 -13.72 -12.41
CA GLY A 147 -34.19 -14.82 -11.97
C GLY A 147 -33.43 -16.12 -11.74
N HIS A 148 -32.12 -16.06 -11.51
CA HIS A 148 -31.26 -17.21 -11.23
C HIS A 148 -31.01 -17.32 -9.73
N GLN A 149 -31.05 -18.55 -9.19
CA GLN A 149 -30.68 -18.77 -7.80
C GLN A 149 -29.18 -18.54 -7.63
N PHE A 150 -28.79 -17.94 -6.50
CA PHE A 150 -27.40 -17.72 -6.12
C PHE A 150 -27.23 -18.19 -4.67
N GLU A 151 -26.55 -19.31 -4.50
CA GLU A 151 -26.42 -20.06 -3.26
C GLU A 151 -24.94 -20.26 -2.92
N CYS A 152 -24.65 -21.20 -2.01
CA CYS A 152 -23.28 -21.47 -1.57
C CYS A 152 -22.42 -22.07 -2.70
N GLN A 153 -23.01 -22.89 -3.57
CA GLN A 153 -22.25 -23.68 -4.56
C GLN A 153 -21.69 -22.85 -5.72
N GLU A 154 -22.24 -21.66 -5.95
CA GLU A 154 -21.76 -20.70 -6.94
C GLU A 154 -20.39 -20.11 -6.55
N CYS A 155 -20.07 -20.10 -5.25
CA CYS A 155 -18.79 -19.64 -4.71
C CYS A 155 -17.93 -20.76 -4.11
N HIS A 156 -18.52 -21.91 -3.76
CA HIS A 156 -17.82 -22.98 -3.05
C HIS A 156 -18.07 -24.34 -3.71
N ASN A 157 -17.00 -25.01 -4.11
CA ASN A 157 -17.09 -26.40 -4.57
C ASN A 157 -17.08 -27.34 -3.37
N ALA A 158 -18.21 -28.00 -3.09
CA ALA A 158 -18.32 -28.93 -1.96
C ALA A 158 -17.30 -30.08 -2.01
N HIS A 159 -16.86 -30.49 -3.20
CA HIS A 159 -15.84 -31.52 -3.36
C HIS A 159 -14.46 -31.05 -2.96
N THR A 160 -14.09 -29.78 -3.13
CA THR A 160 -12.72 -29.29 -2.86
C THR A 160 -12.66 -28.26 -1.73
N PHE A 161 -13.80 -27.95 -1.11
CA PHE A 161 -13.91 -26.89 -0.12
C PHE A 161 -13.03 -27.16 1.11
N ASN A 162 -12.24 -26.14 1.44
CA ASN A 162 -11.33 -26.13 2.56
C ASN A 162 -11.54 -24.85 3.37
N PHE A 163 -11.40 -24.93 4.69
CA PHE A 163 -11.42 -23.72 5.51
C PHE A 163 -10.20 -22.84 5.17
N PRO A 164 -10.36 -21.52 4.94
CA PRO A 164 -9.30 -20.56 4.59
C PRO A 164 -8.21 -20.30 5.66
N GLY A 165 -7.82 -21.30 6.45
CA GLY A 165 -6.82 -21.16 7.53
C GLY A 165 -6.05 -22.44 7.85
N ARG A 166 -6.16 -23.50 7.03
CA ARG A 166 -5.47 -24.78 7.28
C ARG A 166 -4.11 -24.90 6.60
N THR A 167 -3.51 -23.79 6.18
CA THR A 167 -2.28 -23.78 5.38
C THR A 167 -1.28 -22.85 6.07
N GLU A 168 -0.07 -23.34 6.34
CA GLU A 168 1.02 -22.48 6.86
C GLU A 168 1.42 -21.38 5.84
N GLU A 169 0.97 -21.53 4.58
CA GLU A 169 1.23 -20.62 3.47
C GLU A 169 0.01 -19.73 3.17
N ILE A 170 0.11 -18.46 3.52
CA ILE A 170 -0.94 -17.44 3.35
C ILE A 170 -1.23 -17.14 1.87
N ALA A 171 -0.20 -17.12 1.01
CA ALA A 171 -0.38 -16.86 -0.42
C ALA A 171 -1.35 -17.85 -1.07
N ARG A 172 -1.20 -19.14 -0.75
CA ARG A 172 -2.10 -20.20 -1.21
C ARG A 172 -3.53 -20.01 -0.70
N SER A 173 -3.69 -19.55 0.55
CA SER A 173 -5.03 -19.27 1.09
C SER A 173 -5.71 -18.09 0.40
N ILE A 174 -4.95 -17.07 -0.02
CA ILE A 174 -5.48 -15.93 -0.78
C ILE A 174 -5.91 -16.38 -2.17
N GLU A 175 -5.08 -17.18 -2.84
CA GLU A 175 -5.38 -17.75 -4.15
C GLU A 175 -6.68 -18.57 -4.12
N GLN A 176 -6.78 -19.50 -3.17
CA GLN A 176 -7.98 -20.34 -2.99
C GLN A 176 -9.24 -19.53 -2.69
N ALA A 177 -9.13 -18.44 -1.92
CA ALA A 177 -10.26 -17.57 -1.62
C ALA A 177 -10.70 -16.72 -2.83
N ASN A 178 -9.78 -16.40 -3.74
CA ASN A 178 -10.05 -15.57 -4.92
C ASN A 178 -10.50 -16.39 -6.13
N GLU A 179 -10.15 -17.68 -6.19
CA GLU A 179 -10.46 -18.58 -7.30
C GLU A 179 -11.96 -18.55 -7.72
N PRO A 180 -12.95 -18.62 -6.82
CA PRO A 180 -14.35 -18.56 -7.20
C PRO A 180 -14.75 -17.23 -7.86
N CYS A 181 -14.13 -16.12 -7.45
CA CYS A 181 -14.38 -14.82 -8.06
C CYS A 181 -13.89 -14.82 -9.52
N PHE A 182 -12.72 -15.40 -9.78
CA PHE A 182 -12.16 -15.46 -11.13
C PHE A 182 -12.92 -16.40 -12.07
N ALA A 183 -13.56 -17.44 -11.55
CA ALA A 183 -14.39 -18.36 -12.32
C ALA A 183 -15.58 -17.67 -13.02
N CYS A 184 -15.97 -16.47 -12.59
CA CYS A 184 -16.95 -15.63 -13.28
C CYS A 184 -16.34 -14.33 -13.82
N HIS A 185 -15.55 -13.61 -13.01
CA HIS A 185 -15.04 -12.27 -13.39
C HIS A 185 -13.85 -12.30 -14.36
N ASN A 186 -13.29 -13.48 -14.65
CA ASN A 186 -12.24 -13.65 -15.65
C ASN A 186 -12.60 -14.72 -16.70
N ASP A 187 -13.75 -15.37 -16.57
CA ASP A 187 -14.24 -16.36 -17.54
C ASP A 187 -15.37 -15.77 -18.39
N LEU A 188 -15.17 -15.79 -19.71
CA LEU A 188 -16.13 -15.29 -20.68
C LEU A 188 -17.48 -16.01 -20.59
N GLN A 189 -17.49 -17.30 -20.27
CA GLN A 189 -18.72 -18.10 -20.23
C GLN A 189 -19.44 -18.01 -18.88
N GLY A 190 -18.71 -17.98 -17.76
CA GLY A 190 -19.25 -17.95 -16.41
C GLY A 190 -20.11 -16.71 -16.15
N TYR A 191 -19.60 -15.53 -16.50
CA TYR A 191 -20.35 -14.29 -16.31
C TYR A 191 -21.57 -14.15 -17.23
N GLU A 192 -21.41 -14.52 -18.51
CA GLU A 192 -22.50 -14.47 -19.49
C GLU A 192 -23.64 -15.43 -19.10
N LYS A 193 -23.33 -16.61 -18.53
CA LYS A 193 -24.32 -17.58 -18.05
C LYS A 193 -25.23 -17.04 -16.93
N LEU A 194 -24.75 -16.10 -16.12
CA LEU A 194 -25.47 -15.61 -14.94
C LEU A 194 -26.14 -14.25 -15.14
N THR A 195 -25.70 -13.46 -16.12
CA THR A 195 -26.07 -12.03 -16.21
C THR A 195 -26.52 -11.56 -17.59
N ASP A 196 -26.58 -12.44 -18.61
CA ASP A 196 -26.87 -12.10 -20.02
C ASP A 196 -25.98 -10.97 -20.61
N LYS A 197 -24.95 -10.54 -19.89
CA LYS A 197 -24.04 -9.43 -20.22
C LYS A 197 -22.66 -9.99 -20.55
N LYS A 198 -21.92 -9.29 -21.41
CA LYS A 198 -20.55 -9.67 -21.76
C LYS A 198 -19.58 -9.37 -20.62
N LEU A 199 -18.55 -10.18 -20.48
CA LEU A 199 -17.48 -10.00 -19.50
C LEU A 199 -16.86 -8.58 -19.54
N LEU A 200 -16.67 -8.02 -20.73
CA LEU A 200 -16.07 -6.69 -20.91
C LEU A 200 -16.97 -5.52 -20.50
N ASP A 201 -18.26 -5.77 -20.29
CA ASP A 201 -19.22 -4.75 -19.85
C ASP A 201 -19.26 -4.65 -18.30
N GLN A 202 -18.41 -5.40 -17.61
CA GLN A 202 -18.28 -5.38 -16.15
C GLN A 202 -17.67 -4.08 -15.64
N ASP A 203 -18.32 -3.48 -14.63
CA ASP A 203 -17.74 -2.39 -13.86
C ASP A 203 -16.90 -2.96 -12.72
N MET A 204 -15.61 -3.20 -12.98
CA MET A 204 -14.69 -3.71 -11.99
C MET A 204 -13.99 -2.52 -11.31
N ALA A 205 -14.16 -2.37 -9.99
CA ALA A 205 -13.63 -1.28 -9.16
C ALA A 205 -12.08 -1.18 -9.13
N HIS A 206 -11.36 -1.83 -10.02
CA HIS A 206 -9.91 -2.01 -9.96
C HIS A 206 -9.11 -0.86 -10.59
N TRP A 207 -9.75 0.18 -11.12
CA TRP A 207 -9.03 1.26 -11.82
C TRP A 207 -8.07 2.03 -10.91
N PHE A 208 -8.40 2.17 -9.62
CA PHE A 208 -7.63 2.96 -8.66
C PHE A 208 -6.43 2.20 -8.05
N LEU A 209 -6.40 0.88 -8.22
CA LEU A 209 -5.48 0.00 -7.50
C LEU A 209 -4.11 0.00 -8.20
N PRO A 210 -3.03 0.48 -7.55
CA PRO A 210 -1.68 0.43 -8.13
C PRO A 210 -1.17 -1.02 -8.14
N GLU A 211 -0.39 -1.41 -9.14
CA GLU A 211 0.21 -2.76 -9.21
C GLU A 211 -0.81 -3.90 -8.99
N LYS A 212 -1.95 -3.86 -9.69
CA LYS A 212 -3.14 -4.72 -9.47
C LYS A 212 -2.83 -6.20 -9.22
N ASN A 213 -1.96 -6.78 -10.05
CA ASN A 213 -1.59 -8.20 -9.94
C ASN A 213 -0.93 -8.52 -8.59
N LYS A 214 -0.14 -7.60 -8.03
CA LYS A 214 0.48 -7.79 -6.72
C LYS A 214 -0.55 -7.69 -5.58
N HIS A 215 -1.59 -6.87 -5.74
CA HIS A 215 -2.68 -6.80 -4.78
C HIS A 215 -3.53 -8.07 -4.83
N PHE A 216 -3.89 -8.55 -6.01
CA PHE A 216 -4.67 -9.79 -6.16
C PHE A 216 -3.95 -11.04 -5.65
N SER A 217 -2.61 -11.05 -5.66
CA SER A 217 -1.83 -12.13 -5.05
C SER A 217 -1.67 -12.01 -3.53
N ALA A 218 -2.04 -10.86 -2.95
CA ALA A 218 -1.71 -10.50 -1.57
C ALA A 218 -2.94 -10.25 -0.68
N VAL A 219 -4.10 -10.00 -1.26
CA VAL A 219 -5.34 -9.63 -0.58
C VAL A 219 -6.50 -10.38 -1.23
N ARG A 220 -7.49 -10.81 -0.44
CA ARG A 220 -8.67 -11.47 -0.99
C ARG A 220 -9.63 -10.43 -1.58
N CYS A 221 -10.34 -10.77 -2.66
CA CYS A 221 -11.35 -9.88 -3.23
C CYS A 221 -12.37 -9.43 -2.17
N VAL A 222 -12.79 -10.36 -1.30
CA VAL A 222 -13.73 -10.10 -0.21
C VAL A 222 -13.19 -9.12 0.84
N ASP A 223 -11.86 -8.96 0.99
CA ASP A 223 -11.30 -7.99 1.94
C ASP A 223 -11.49 -6.53 1.45
N CYS A 224 -11.73 -6.33 0.14
CA CYS A 224 -12.03 -5.01 -0.44
C CYS A 224 -13.51 -4.85 -0.84
N HIS A 225 -14.21 -5.95 -1.08
CA HIS A 225 -15.60 -5.99 -1.57
C HIS A 225 -16.60 -6.47 -0.51
N SER A 226 -16.33 -6.27 0.78
CA SER A 226 -17.27 -6.57 1.87
C SER A 226 -17.60 -5.35 2.71
N GLU A 227 -18.72 -5.41 3.42
CA GLU A 227 -19.22 -4.30 4.25
C GLU A 227 -18.49 -4.22 5.62
N GLY A 228 -17.75 -3.13 5.84
CA GLY A 228 -17.28 -2.68 7.16
C GLY A 228 -15.96 -3.30 7.67
N GLU A 229 -15.51 -2.85 8.85
CA GLU A 229 -14.39 -3.46 9.58
C GLU A 229 -14.88 -4.71 10.33
N GLY A 230 -14.97 -5.86 9.65
CA GLY A 230 -15.45 -7.08 10.29
C GLY A 230 -15.68 -8.27 9.37
N VAL A 231 -15.94 -9.43 9.97
CA VAL A 231 -15.94 -10.80 9.39
C VAL A 231 -17.14 -11.08 8.46
N LYS A 232 -17.75 -10.05 7.85
CA LYS A 232 -18.90 -10.23 6.94
C LYS A 232 -18.47 -10.65 5.53
N LEU A 233 -17.77 -11.77 5.43
CA LEU A 233 -17.13 -12.23 4.19
C LEU A 233 -18.12 -12.61 3.08
N HIS A 234 -19.40 -12.81 3.39
CA HIS A 234 -20.42 -13.23 2.43
C HIS A 234 -21.35 -12.09 1.98
N THR A 235 -21.20 -10.88 2.55
CA THR A 235 -21.91 -9.68 2.08
C THR A 235 -21.04 -8.96 1.06
N ILE A 236 -21.15 -9.32 -0.22
CA ILE A 236 -20.37 -8.69 -1.29
C ILE A 236 -21.02 -7.37 -1.71
N THR A 237 -20.24 -6.29 -1.75
CA THR A 237 -20.71 -4.94 -2.11
C THR A 237 -20.48 -4.63 -3.60
N PRO A 238 -21.26 -3.72 -4.20
CA PRO A 238 -21.04 -3.29 -5.58
C PRO A 238 -19.71 -2.55 -5.74
N ALA A 239 -19.23 -2.43 -6.98
CA ALA A 239 -17.93 -1.85 -7.32
C ALA A 239 -17.74 -0.39 -6.83
N GLU A 240 -18.83 0.37 -6.75
CA GLU A 240 -18.83 1.75 -6.23
C GLU A 240 -18.52 1.84 -4.73
N ASP A 241 -18.87 0.79 -3.98
CA ASP A 241 -18.73 0.71 -2.52
C ASP A 241 -17.49 -0.07 -2.07
N ALA A 242 -16.67 -0.56 -3.02
CA ALA A 242 -15.41 -1.23 -2.71
C ALA A 242 -14.45 -0.31 -1.92
N VAL A 243 -13.73 -0.86 -0.95
CA VAL A 243 -12.79 -0.11 -0.11
C VAL A 243 -11.66 0.49 -0.96
N ARG A 244 -11.51 1.82 -0.90
CA ARG A 244 -10.46 2.57 -1.66
C ARG A 244 -9.45 3.31 -0.78
N ASP A 245 -9.64 3.30 0.53
CA ASP A 245 -8.69 3.93 1.44
C ASP A 245 -7.55 2.96 1.74
N CYS A 246 -6.40 3.20 1.11
CA CYS A 246 -5.20 2.40 1.31
C CYS A 246 -4.79 2.30 2.80
N LYS A 247 -5.14 3.29 3.64
CA LYS A 247 -4.75 3.31 5.06
C LYS A 247 -5.45 2.23 5.89
N LEU A 248 -6.64 1.78 5.48
CA LEU A 248 -7.38 0.72 6.17
C LEU A 248 -6.68 -0.65 6.07
N CYS A 249 -5.81 -0.81 5.07
CA CYS A 249 -5.08 -2.04 4.80
C CYS A 249 -3.57 -1.91 5.11
N HIS A 250 -3.00 -0.71 4.98
CA HIS A 250 -1.56 -0.45 5.14
C HIS A 250 -1.18 0.26 6.47
N ASN A 251 -2.03 0.18 7.49
CA ASN A 251 -1.68 0.55 8.87
C ASN A 251 -1.26 -0.69 9.69
N GLU A 252 -0.68 -0.47 10.88
CA GLU A 252 -0.26 -1.55 11.79
C GLU A 252 -1.44 -2.39 12.29
N ASP A 253 -2.57 -1.73 12.57
CA ASP A 253 -3.82 -2.34 13.04
C ASP A 253 -4.87 -2.41 11.91
N SER A 254 -4.59 -3.20 10.87
CA SER A 254 -5.41 -3.22 9.65
C SER A 254 -6.55 -4.23 9.69
N ALA A 255 -7.64 -3.96 8.96
CA ALA A 255 -8.75 -4.89 8.85
C ALA A 255 -8.29 -6.28 8.36
N ILE A 256 -7.32 -6.33 7.43
CA ILE A 256 -6.70 -7.57 6.93
C ILE A 256 -5.97 -8.34 8.04
N THR A 257 -5.33 -7.65 8.99
CA THR A 257 -4.70 -8.32 10.15
C THR A 257 -5.73 -9.01 11.06
N THR A 258 -6.98 -8.54 11.05
CA THR A 258 -8.04 -9.14 11.86
C THR A 258 -8.84 -10.21 11.11
N THR A 259 -9.03 -10.10 9.79
CA THR A 259 -9.84 -11.03 8.98
C THR A 259 -9.06 -12.20 8.38
N LEU A 260 -7.74 -12.07 8.20
CA LEU A 260 -6.89 -13.14 7.66
C LEU A 260 -6.26 -14.01 8.78
N TYR A 261 -5.93 -13.41 9.93
CA TYR A 261 -5.17 -14.06 11.01
C TYR A 261 -6.02 -14.54 12.19
N LYS A 262 -7.28 -14.12 12.28
CA LYS A 262 -8.22 -14.72 13.25
C LYS A 262 -8.46 -16.20 12.94
N TYR A 263 -8.47 -16.58 11.66
CA TYR A 263 -8.74 -17.95 11.20
C TYR A 263 -7.57 -18.93 11.32
N SER A 264 -6.31 -18.49 11.24
CA SER A 264 -5.16 -19.38 11.52
C SER A 264 -5.15 -19.86 12.98
N ASN A 265 -5.73 -19.05 13.88
CA ASN A 265 -5.90 -19.37 15.30
C ASN A 265 -7.16 -20.19 15.61
N GLU A 266 -8.09 -20.40 14.65
CA GLU A 266 -9.32 -21.16 14.91
C GLU A 266 -9.10 -22.69 15.04
N GLN A 267 -7.86 -23.17 14.85
CA GLN A 267 -7.46 -24.55 15.17
C GLN A 267 -6.69 -24.71 16.49
N LYS A 268 -6.50 -23.62 17.25
CA LYS A 268 -5.90 -23.70 18.59
C LYS A 268 -6.97 -24.10 19.60
N ALA A 269 -6.55 -24.68 20.73
CA ALA A 269 -7.46 -24.96 21.83
C ALA A 269 -8.25 -23.69 22.18
N PHE A 270 -9.55 -23.84 22.47
CA PHE A 270 -10.46 -22.75 22.85
C PHE A 270 -10.94 -21.82 21.71
N SER A 271 -10.70 -22.16 20.44
CA SER A 271 -11.16 -21.37 19.28
C SER A 271 -12.68 -21.22 19.13
N MET A 272 -13.44 -22.13 19.74
CA MET A 272 -14.90 -22.16 19.70
C MET A 272 -15.56 -21.43 20.88
N LEU A 273 -14.77 -20.89 21.82
CA LEU A 273 -15.30 -20.07 22.93
C LEU A 273 -15.88 -18.75 22.38
N ASP A 274 -16.93 -18.24 23.03
CA ASP A 274 -17.70 -17.03 22.69
C ASP A 274 -18.49 -17.11 21.37
N LYS A 275 -18.61 -18.30 20.77
CA LYS A 275 -19.42 -18.52 19.54
C LYS A 275 -20.90 -18.78 19.84
N GLY A 276 -21.30 -18.77 21.12
CA GLY A 276 -22.67 -19.03 21.55
C GLY A 276 -23.11 -20.50 21.40
N ILE A 277 -22.17 -21.40 21.13
CA ILE A 277 -22.40 -22.83 20.97
C ILE A 277 -22.50 -23.52 22.34
N PHE A 278 -21.82 -22.99 23.36
CA PHE A 278 -21.85 -23.51 24.74
C PHE A 278 -21.94 -22.35 25.76
N ASP A 279 -22.27 -22.66 27.02
CA ASP A 279 -22.13 -21.73 28.15
C ASP A 279 -20.65 -21.64 28.54
N ASP A 280 -19.93 -20.80 27.81
CA ASP A 280 -18.46 -20.70 27.86
C ASP A 280 -17.94 -20.00 29.13
N SER A 281 -18.82 -19.45 29.97
CA SER A 281 -18.48 -18.66 31.16
C SER A 281 -17.56 -19.43 32.12
N THR A 282 -17.85 -20.71 32.33
CA THR A 282 -17.11 -21.57 33.27
C THR A 282 -15.78 -22.05 32.67
N LEU A 283 -15.73 -22.29 31.35
CA LEU A 283 -14.52 -22.69 30.64
C LEU A 283 -13.49 -21.56 30.57
N LEU A 284 -13.97 -20.33 30.36
CA LEU A 284 -13.14 -19.12 30.37
C LEU A 284 -12.56 -18.86 31.76
N GLU A 285 -13.34 -19.03 32.83
CA GLU A 285 -12.88 -18.82 34.20
C GLU A 285 -11.83 -19.85 34.63
N GLN A 286 -12.02 -21.13 34.27
CA GLN A 286 -11.12 -22.22 34.67
C GLN A 286 -9.84 -22.30 33.84
N ASN A 287 -9.86 -21.82 32.58
CA ASN A 287 -8.74 -21.96 31.64
C ASN A 287 -8.19 -20.61 31.19
N ALA A 288 -8.45 -19.52 31.91
CA ALA A 288 -8.09 -18.15 31.53
C ALA A 288 -6.64 -17.99 31.04
N ASP A 289 -5.67 -18.59 31.75
CA ASP A 289 -4.26 -18.51 31.39
C ASP A 289 -3.92 -19.32 30.12
N ALA A 290 -4.57 -20.46 29.91
CA ALA A 290 -4.39 -21.28 28.72
C ALA A 290 -5.05 -20.63 27.49
N VAL A 291 -6.25 -20.05 27.67
CA VAL A 291 -6.95 -19.26 26.66
C VAL A 291 -6.12 -18.03 26.26
N ALA A 292 -5.56 -17.29 27.23
CA ALA A 292 -4.73 -16.12 26.96
C ALA A 292 -3.42 -16.46 26.23
N LYS A 293 -2.88 -17.67 26.45
CA LYS A 293 -1.65 -18.16 25.82
C LYS A 293 -1.88 -18.64 24.38
N GLU A 294 -3.03 -19.27 24.11
CA GLU A 294 -3.40 -19.78 22.77
C GLU A 294 -3.99 -18.68 21.86
N LYS A 295 -4.67 -17.65 22.40
CA LYS A 295 -5.08 -16.43 21.68
C LYS A 295 -3.90 -15.53 21.26
N GLY A 296 -2.72 -16.11 21.03
CA GLY A 296 -1.41 -15.47 20.90
C GLY A 296 -1.41 -14.12 20.15
N LYS A 297 -0.55 -13.20 20.61
CA LYS A 297 -0.31 -11.91 19.96
C LYS A 297 -0.04 -12.12 18.48
N ALA A 298 -0.58 -11.23 17.64
CA ALA A 298 -0.22 -11.17 16.24
C ALA A 298 1.31 -11.27 16.11
N ASP A 299 1.79 -12.11 15.18
CA ASP A 299 3.22 -12.41 15.01
C ASP A 299 4.07 -11.15 14.78
N SER A 300 3.42 -10.02 14.44
CA SER A 300 4.03 -8.73 14.19
C SER A 300 3.30 -7.58 14.91
N PRO A 301 4.00 -6.58 15.44
CA PRO A 301 3.40 -5.28 15.75
C PRO A 301 2.95 -4.50 14.51
N TYR A 302 3.34 -4.92 13.30
CA TYR A 302 3.00 -4.24 12.04
C TYR A 302 1.96 -5.00 11.18
N GLY A 303 1.48 -6.16 11.63
CA GLY A 303 0.74 -7.11 10.78
C GLY A 303 1.64 -7.83 9.76
N PHE A 304 1.34 -9.09 9.44
CA PHE A 304 2.19 -9.92 8.54
C PHE A 304 2.28 -9.39 7.10
N MET A 305 1.31 -8.58 6.62
CA MET A 305 1.48 -7.90 5.34
C MET A 305 2.75 -7.05 5.34
N ASN A 306 3.07 -6.41 6.45
CA ASN A 306 4.27 -5.60 6.60
C ASN A 306 5.53 -6.43 6.89
N GLU A 307 5.45 -7.53 7.66
CA GLU A 307 6.65 -8.30 8.08
C GLU A 307 7.03 -9.48 7.15
N LYS A 308 6.12 -10.02 6.33
CA LYS A 308 6.47 -11.15 5.43
C LYS A 308 6.21 -10.86 3.96
N LEU A 309 5.23 -10.02 3.64
CA LEU A 309 4.87 -9.71 2.25
C LEU A 309 5.49 -8.40 1.72
N LEU A 310 5.75 -7.44 2.61
CA LEU A 310 6.31 -6.12 2.31
C LEU A 310 7.66 -5.85 2.98
N ASP A 311 8.18 -6.76 3.81
CA ASP A 311 9.49 -6.61 4.48
C ASP A 311 10.64 -6.44 3.47
N ASP A 312 10.48 -7.04 2.29
CA ASP A 312 11.38 -6.88 1.14
C ASP A 312 10.94 -5.79 0.14
N ARG A 313 9.81 -5.09 0.36
CA ARG A 313 9.19 -4.20 -0.65
C ARG A 313 8.86 -2.82 -0.10
N TYR A 314 9.89 -1.98 -0.09
CA TYR A 314 9.80 -0.53 0.04
C TYR A 314 8.77 0.07 -0.95
N LEU A 315 7.73 0.75 -0.44
CA LEU A 315 6.77 1.48 -1.28
C LEU A 315 7.31 2.88 -1.59
N ILE A 316 7.62 3.11 -2.87
CA ILE A 316 8.25 4.35 -3.33
C ILE A 316 7.38 5.56 -3.02
N GLY A 317 7.91 6.45 -2.19
CA GLY A 317 7.21 7.64 -1.73
C GLY A 317 6.50 7.43 -0.40
N ALA A 318 5.75 6.34 -0.19
CA ALA A 318 4.93 6.18 1.01
C ALA A 318 5.65 5.56 2.23
N THR A 319 6.85 4.99 2.04
CA THR A 319 7.65 4.44 3.16
C THR A 319 8.71 5.47 3.60
N PRO A 320 8.45 6.30 4.63
CA PRO A 320 9.41 7.32 5.05
C PRO A 320 10.64 6.70 5.72
N VAL A 321 11.81 7.29 5.46
CA VAL A 321 13.05 6.97 6.19
C VAL A 321 13.20 7.99 7.31
N GLY A 322 12.64 7.67 8.48
CA GLY A 322 12.42 8.67 9.54
C GLY A 322 13.65 9.49 9.97
N TRP A 323 14.86 8.92 9.91
CA TRP A 323 16.09 9.67 10.21
C TRP A 323 16.46 10.70 9.14
N VAL A 324 16.18 10.42 7.85
CA VAL A 324 16.39 11.37 6.75
C VAL A 324 15.45 12.55 6.91
N ASP A 325 14.18 12.29 7.22
CA ASP A 325 13.14 13.30 7.42
C ASP A 325 13.45 14.17 8.64
N ALA A 326 13.91 13.58 9.75
CA ALA A 326 14.32 14.31 10.94
C ALA A 326 15.50 15.27 10.65
N ILE A 327 16.54 14.80 9.95
CA ILE A 327 17.67 15.64 9.55
C ILE A 327 17.19 16.80 8.68
N PHE A 328 16.32 16.52 7.70
CA PHE A 328 15.77 17.55 6.83
C PHE A 328 14.94 18.58 7.61
N GLY A 329 14.06 18.14 8.51
CA GLY A 329 13.26 19.03 9.35
C GLY A 329 14.13 20.01 10.15
N VAL A 330 15.19 19.51 10.80
CA VAL A 330 16.17 20.35 11.51
C VAL A 330 16.88 21.30 10.55
N ALA A 331 17.40 20.79 9.43
CA ALA A 331 18.14 21.61 8.45
C ALA A 331 17.28 22.73 7.86
N LEU A 332 16.01 22.44 7.57
CA LEU A 332 15.04 23.41 7.06
C LEU A 332 14.74 24.48 8.11
N LEU A 333 14.46 24.09 9.35
CA LEU A 333 14.21 25.03 10.45
C LEU A 333 15.40 25.96 10.70
N VAL A 334 16.61 25.42 10.72
CA VAL A 334 17.85 26.21 10.88
C VAL A 334 18.01 27.17 9.71
N THR A 335 17.83 26.70 8.47
CA THR A 335 17.96 27.53 7.27
C THR A 335 16.96 28.68 7.28
N LEU A 336 15.68 28.40 7.51
CA LEU A 336 14.64 29.44 7.57
C LEU A 336 14.89 30.44 8.69
N SER A 337 15.34 29.97 9.86
CA SER A 337 15.69 30.83 11.00
C SER A 337 16.85 31.77 10.68
N LEU A 338 17.91 31.25 10.04
CA LEU A 338 19.06 32.05 9.61
C LEU A 338 18.66 33.09 8.56
N LEU A 339 17.85 32.71 7.57
CA LEU A 339 17.37 33.64 6.54
C LEU A 339 16.47 34.73 7.13
N ALA A 340 15.57 34.39 8.07
CA ALA A 340 14.72 35.34 8.76
C ALA A 340 15.54 36.30 9.64
N PHE A 341 16.52 35.78 10.36
CA PHE A 341 17.45 36.60 11.15
C PHE A 341 18.26 37.55 10.26
N HIS A 342 18.82 37.05 9.16
CA HIS A 342 19.54 37.85 8.18
C HIS A 342 18.63 38.92 7.54
N ALA A 343 17.38 38.60 7.21
CA ALA A 343 16.39 39.56 6.73
C ALA A 343 16.12 40.68 7.74
N ARG A 344 16.00 40.33 9.02
CA ARG A 344 15.79 41.29 10.12
C ARG A 344 16.98 42.22 10.27
N LEU A 345 18.21 41.69 10.30
CA LEU A 345 19.43 42.51 10.35
C LEU A 345 19.51 43.48 9.18
N ARG A 346 19.18 43.03 7.97
CA ARG A 346 19.14 43.88 6.77
C ARG A 346 18.14 45.02 6.89
N LYS A 347 16.93 44.73 7.38
CA LYS A 347 15.91 45.77 7.62
C LYS A 347 16.40 46.82 8.63
N LEU A 348 17.01 46.38 9.72
CA LEU A 348 17.56 47.28 10.76
C LEU A 348 18.71 48.15 10.22
N GLY A 349 19.63 47.56 9.45
CA GLY A 349 20.73 48.28 8.83
C GLY A 349 20.27 49.40 7.87
N TYR A 350 19.30 49.11 7.01
CA TYR A 350 18.72 50.13 6.12
C TYR A 350 17.96 51.23 6.88
N GLN A 351 17.26 50.89 7.97
CA GLN A 351 16.60 51.89 8.80
C GLN A 351 17.63 52.83 9.45
N GLU A 352 18.72 52.29 10.00
CA GLU A 352 19.78 53.08 10.63
C GLU A 352 20.48 54.02 9.62
N GLN A 353 20.75 53.55 8.40
CA GLN A 353 21.30 54.39 7.34
C GLN A 353 20.35 55.50 6.90
N GLY A 354 19.06 55.18 6.73
CA GLY A 354 18.05 56.19 6.40
C GLY A 354 18.01 57.32 7.44
N TYR A 355 18.11 57.00 8.73
CA TYR A 355 18.22 57.99 9.80
C TYR A 355 19.51 58.83 9.71
N LYS A 356 20.66 58.21 9.39
CA LYS A 356 21.94 58.92 9.21
C LYS A 356 21.90 59.90 8.03
N GLU A 357 21.34 59.49 6.89
CA GLU A 357 21.21 60.36 5.71
C GLU A 357 20.21 61.51 5.93
N LEU A 358 19.11 61.26 6.66
CA LEU A 358 18.14 62.29 7.06
C LEU A 358 18.74 63.32 8.03
N GLY A 359 19.63 62.91 8.92
CA GLY A 359 20.33 63.79 9.86
C GLY A 359 21.45 64.64 9.24
N GLN A 360 21.87 64.35 8.00
CA GLN A 360 23.03 64.95 7.35
C GLN A 360 22.68 65.88 6.17
N LYS A 361 21.41 65.93 5.74
CA LYS A 361 20.95 66.82 4.65
C LYS A 361 20.45 68.17 5.18
N ASP A 362 21.09 69.25 4.72
CA ASP A 362 20.65 70.63 4.93
C ASP A 362 19.27 70.86 4.25
N PRO A 363 18.23 71.37 4.94
CA PRO A 363 16.86 71.46 4.40
C PRO A 363 16.70 72.28 3.11
N GLY A 364 17.71 73.07 2.73
CA GLY A 364 17.64 74.06 1.65
C GLY A 364 18.05 73.59 0.24
N GLN A 365 18.65 72.41 0.06
CA GLN A 365 19.10 71.95 -1.27
C GLN A 365 18.38 70.68 -1.72
N ARG A 366 17.15 70.86 -2.25
CA ARG A 366 16.48 69.81 -3.03
C ARG A 366 16.83 70.00 -4.51
N GLU A 367 17.97 69.46 -4.91
CA GLU A 367 18.33 69.32 -6.32
C GLU A 367 17.32 68.37 -7.00
N LYS A 368 16.72 68.80 -8.11
CA LYS A 368 15.87 67.93 -8.95
C LYS A 368 16.79 66.95 -9.68
N VAL A 369 17.01 65.79 -9.09
CA VAL A 369 17.72 64.68 -9.74
C VAL A 369 16.82 64.11 -10.83
N GLU A 370 17.23 64.28 -12.09
CA GLU A 370 16.58 63.67 -13.24
C GLU A 370 16.90 62.18 -13.26
N LEU A 371 15.90 61.35 -12.96
CA LEU A 371 16.03 59.89 -12.88
C LEU A 371 16.28 59.29 -14.26
N VAL A 372 17.55 59.08 -14.61
CA VAL A 372 17.91 58.41 -15.87
C VAL A 372 17.82 56.89 -15.67
N LYS A 373 16.68 56.31 -16.09
CA LYS A 373 16.45 54.86 -16.03
C LYS A 373 17.23 54.15 -17.14
N THR A 374 18.45 53.69 -16.83
CA THR A 374 19.24 52.87 -17.76
C THR A 374 18.85 51.39 -17.62
N SER A 375 18.60 50.71 -18.74
CA SER A 375 18.24 49.28 -18.75
C SER A 375 19.34 48.43 -19.40
N THR A 376 19.79 47.38 -18.73
CA THR A 376 20.74 46.42 -19.28
C THR A 376 20.07 45.06 -19.44
N VAL A 377 20.23 44.43 -20.60
CA VAL A 377 19.73 43.07 -20.85
C VAL A 377 20.61 42.08 -20.10
N MET A 378 20.06 41.44 -19.06
CA MET A 378 20.78 40.48 -18.21
C MET A 378 20.53 39.04 -18.62
N PHE A 379 19.28 38.72 -18.99
CA PHE A 379 18.85 37.35 -19.25
C PHE A 379 18.31 37.22 -20.67
N PRO A 380 18.93 36.40 -21.55
CA PRO A 380 18.38 36.09 -22.87
C PRO A 380 17.01 35.40 -22.81
N VAL A 381 16.19 35.55 -23.85
CA VAL A 381 14.82 34.99 -23.91
C VAL A 381 14.81 33.48 -23.63
N GLY A 382 15.72 32.72 -24.24
CA GLY A 382 15.80 31.26 -24.06
C GLY A 382 16.02 30.85 -22.61
N VAL A 383 16.86 31.58 -21.86
CA VAL A 383 17.11 31.32 -20.43
C VAL A 383 15.86 31.59 -19.60
N ARG A 384 15.10 32.64 -19.93
CA ARG A 384 13.89 33.02 -19.20
C ARG A 384 12.75 32.04 -19.41
N LEU A 385 12.51 31.64 -20.66
CA LEU A 385 11.50 30.64 -20.98
C LEU A 385 11.81 29.32 -20.27
N TRP A 386 13.04 28.82 -20.38
CA TRP A 386 13.46 27.61 -19.70
C TRP A 386 13.26 27.69 -18.19
N HIS A 387 13.73 28.76 -17.55
CA HIS A 387 13.63 28.93 -16.11
C HIS A 387 12.18 28.96 -15.63
N ASN A 388 11.32 29.78 -16.24
CA ASN A 388 9.94 29.94 -15.77
C ASN A 388 9.12 28.66 -15.97
N THR A 389 9.33 27.95 -17.09
CA THR A 389 8.72 26.63 -17.29
C THR A 389 9.21 25.64 -16.24
N ASN A 390 10.52 25.61 -15.96
CA ASN A 390 11.07 24.74 -14.93
C ASN A 390 10.55 25.05 -13.54
N VAL A 391 10.37 26.33 -13.17
CA VAL A 391 9.80 26.70 -11.87
C VAL A 391 8.41 26.10 -11.70
N ILE A 392 7.55 26.18 -12.72
CA ILE A 392 6.19 25.63 -12.66
C ILE A 392 6.24 24.10 -12.53
N VAL A 393 6.99 23.42 -13.40
CA VAL A 393 7.12 21.96 -13.38
C VAL A 393 7.68 21.48 -12.03
N PHE A 394 8.72 22.15 -11.53
CA PHE A 394 9.37 21.76 -10.28
C PHE A 394 8.50 21.99 -9.05
N ILE A 395 7.71 23.06 -9.00
CA ILE A 395 6.74 23.27 -7.90
C ILE A 395 5.71 22.14 -7.87
N ILE A 396 5.16 21.75 -9.04
CA ILE A 396 4.17 20.68 -9.07
C ILE A 396 4.82 19.34 -8.69
N LEU A 397 6.03 19.06 -9.16
CA LEU A 397 6.80 17.87 -8.74
C LEU A 397 7.06 17.84 -7.23
N LEU A 398 7.38 18.98 -6.62
CA LEU A 398 7.58 19.07 -5.19
C LEU A 398 6.27 18.77 -4.43
N LEU A 399 5.15 19.33 -4.89
CA LEU A 399 3.83 19.09 -4.28
C LEU A 399 3.38 17.63 -4.43
N THR A 400 3.55 17.03 -5.60
CA THR A 400 3.21 15.62 -5.81
C THR A 400 4.15 14.69 -5.04
N GLY A 401 5.44 14.99 -4.97
CA GLY A 401 6.40 14.23 -4.18
C GLY A 401 6.10 14.30 -2.68
N LEU A 402 5.81 15.49 -2.14
CA LEU A 402 5.36 15.66 -0.76
C LEU A 402 4.04 14.91 -0.49
N SER A 403 3.12 14.91 -1.45
CA SER A 403 1.87 14.17 -1.31
C SER A 403 2.09 12.66 -1.32
N MET A 404 3.02 12.14 -2.12
CA MET A 404 3.38 10.72 -2.06
C MET A 404 4.02 10.37 -0.71
N HIS A 405 4.79 11.29 -0.13
CA HIS A 405 5.50 11.12 1.15
C HIS A 405 4.61 11.20 2.38
N PHE A 406 3.64 12.12 2.39
CA PHE A 406 2.78 12.38 3.55
C PHE A 406 1.30 12.05 3.31
N SER A 407 0.97 11.45 2.16
CA SER A 407 -0.40 11.05 1.78
C SER A 407 -1.42 12.19 1.89
N VAL A 408 -1.09 13.37 1.33
CA VAL A 408 -1.93 14.57 1.42
C VAL A 408 -3.10 14.53 0.44
N VAL A 409 -2.86 14.06 -0.79
CA VAL A 409 -3.89 13.74 -1.80
C VAL A 409 -3.80 12.26 -2.18
N ALA A 410 -4.77 11.79 -2.97
CA ALA A 410 -4.79 10.41 -3.46
C ALA A 410 -3.44 10.01 -4.08
N PHE A 411 -2.87 8.91 -3.58
CA PHE A 411 -1.51 8.48 -3.92
C PHE A 411 -1.33 8.24 -5.42
N GLU A 412 -2.29 7.59 -6.07
CA GLU A 412 -2.25 7.31 -7.50
C GLU A 412 -2.17 8.59 -8.34
N PHE A 413 -3.03 9.57 -8.05
CA PHE A 413 -3.00 10.87 -8.74
C PHE A 413 -1.66 11.58 -8.54
N ALA A 414 -1.13 11.57 -7.31
CA ALA A 414 0.17 12.16 -7.02
C ALA A 414 1.29 11.45 -7.79
N GLN A 415 1.33 10.11 -7.76
CA GLN A 415 2.33 9.30 -8.45
C GLN A 415 2.29 9.47 -9.97
N ASN A 416 1.11 9.37 -10.58
CA ASN A 416 0.94 9.53 -12.03
C ASN A 416 1.37 10.93 -12.48
N SER A 417 0.94 11.96 -11.75
CA SER A 417 1.34 13.35 -12.04
C SER A 417 2.84 13.57 -11.85
N HIS A 418 3.44 13.00 -10.80
CA HIS A 418 4.87 13.10 -10.52
C HIS A 418 5.70 12.45 -11.64
N ASN A 419 5.30 11.26 -12.08
CA ASN A 419 5.96 10.52 -13.14
C ASN A 419 5.93 11.27 -14.49
N ILE A 420 4.76 11.77 -14.90
CA ILE A 420 4.61 12.53 -16.15
C ILE A 420 5.46 13.80 -16.12
N LEU A 421 5.39 14.56 -15.02
CA LEU A 421 6.15 15.80 -14.89
C LEU A 421 7.65 15.55 -14.74
N GLY A 422 8.05 14.41 -14.18
CA GLY A 422 9.44 13.97 -14.11
C GLY A 422 10.00 13.73 -15.50
N ALA A 423 9.25 13.05 -16.38
CA ALA A 423 9.60 12.88 -17.79
C ALA A 423 9.72 14.22 -18.53
N VAL A 424 8.78 15.15 -18.29
CA VAL A 424 8.85 16.51 -18.84
C VAL A 424 10.11 17.23 -18.36
N LEU A 425 10.45 17.13 -17.06
CA LEU A 425 11.64 17.76 -16.49
C LEU A 425 12.94 17.23 -17.11
N ILE A 426 13.02 15.91 -17.37
CA ILE A 426 14.17 15.29 -18.05
C ILE A 426 14.40 15.92 -19.42
N VAL A 427 13.33 16.05 -20.22
CA VAL A 427 13.40 16.67 -21.55
C VAL A 427 13.81 18.14 -21.45
N LEU A 428 13.19 18.91 -20.55
CA LEU A 428 13.52 20.33 -20.35
C LEU A 428 14.97 20.54 -19.90
N TRP A 429 15.49 19.66 -19.05
CA TRP A 429 16.87 19.70 -18.60
C TRP A 429 17.86 19.38 -19.75
N GLY A 430 17.60 18.33 -20.52
CA GLY A 430 18.41 17.96 -21.68
C GLY A 430 18.47 19.07 -22.74
N LEU A 431 17.31 19.66 -23.07
CA LEU A 431 17.23 20.80 -24.00
C LEU A 431 18.04 22.00 -23.51
N TYR A 432 18.07 22.25 -22.20
CA TYR A 432 18.84 23.34 -21.63
C TYR A 432 20.35 23.11 -21.66
N LEU A 433 20.80 21.88 -21.39
CA LEU A 433 22.22 21.55 -21.56
C LEU A 433 22.67 21.79 -23.01
N ILE A 434 21.87 21.36 -23.99
CA ILE A 434 22.13 21.63 -25.41
C ILE A 434 22.19 23.15 -25.65
N TYR A 435 21.22 23.91 -25.15
CA TYR A 435 21.20 25.37 -25.25
C TYR A 435 22.44 26.02 -24.62
N LEU A 436 22.89 25.57 -23.45
CA LEU A 436 24.08 26.10 -22.78
C LEU A 436 25.35 25.92 -23.62
N VAL A 437 25.49 24.78 -24.27
CA VAL A 437 26.62 24.47 -25.15
C VAL A 437 26.54 25.28 -26.43
N LEU A 438 25.41 25.23 -27.15
CA LEU A 438 25.23 25.91 -28.44
C LEU A 438 25.32 27.43 -28.34
N SER A 439 24.78 28.02 -27.26
CA SER A 439 24.84 29.47 -27.04
C SER A 439 26.14 29.94 -26.38
N GLY A 440 27.06 29.03 -26.02
CA GLY A 440 28.29 29.34 -25.30
C GLY A 440 28.10 29.85 -23.87
N GLN A 441 26.87 29.81 -23.34
CA GLN A 441 26.53 30.28 -21.99
C GLN A 441 27.06 29.39 -20.88
N ILE A 442 27.51 28.18 -21.19
CA ILE A 442 28.18 27.29 -20.23
C ILE A 442 29.39 27.96 -19.54
N LYS A 443 30.08 28.88 -20.24
CA LYS A 443 31.23 29.64 -19.69
C LYS A 443 30.90 30.44 -18.42
N GLN A 444 29.63 30.72 -18.19
CA GLN A 444 29.20 31.47 -17.01
C GLN A 444 29.24 30.66 -15.71
N TYR A 445 29.24 29.33 -15.81
CA TYR A 445 29.28 28.40 -14.67
C TYR A 445 30.72 28.00 -14.31
N LEU A 446 31.68 28.19 -15.21
CA LEU A 446 33.08 27.79 -15.00
C LEU A 446 33.82 28.75 -14.04
N PRO A 447 34.56 28.23 -13.04
CA PRO A 447 35.35 29.04 -12.11
C PRO A 447 36.35 29.95 -12.83
N ARG A 448 36.54 31.17 -12.30
CA ARG A 448 37.44 32.20 -12.86
C ARG A 448 38.82 32.20 -12.17
N PRO A 449 39.87 32.80 -12.78
CA PRO A 449 41.24 32.78 -12.24
C PRO A 449 41.46 33.35 -10.82
N ASN A 450 40.49 34.09 -10.25
CA ASN A 450 40.53 34.63 -8.87
C ASN A 450 39.33 34.18 -8.02
N PHE A 451 38.69 33.08 -8.41
CA PHE A 451 37.41 32.63 -7.87
C PHE A 451 37.35 32.58 -6.34
N VAL A 452 38.38 32.04 -5.68
CA VAL A 452 38.41 31.90 -4.21
C VAL A 452 38.43 33.26 -3.52
N ARG A 453 39.31 34.16 -3.97
CA ARG A 453 39.42 35.52 -3.42
C ARG A 453 38.11 36.30 -3.59
N ASP A 454 37.51 36.23 -4.77
CA ASP A 454 36.27 36.94 -5.07
C ASP A 454 35.09 36.31 -4.31
N SER A 455 35.09 34.99 -4.09
CA SER A 455 34.11 34.31 -3.23
C SER A 455 34.20 34.75 -1.78
N ILE A 456 35.41 34.92 -1.23
CA ILE A 456 35.60 35.42 0.13
C ILE A 456 35.07 36.86 0.25
N LYS A 457 35.38 37.73 -0.71
CA LYS A 457 34.84 39.10 -0.74
C LYS A 457 33.32 39.11 -0.83
N GLN A 458 32.75 38.25 -1.66
CA GLN A 458 31.30 38.11 -1.80
C GLN A 458 30.66 37.59 -0.49
N ALA A 459 31.31 36.66 0.20
CA ALA A 459 30.85 36.15 1.49
C ALA A 459 30.88 37.25 2.57
N GLN A 460 31.98 38.01 2.65
CA GLN A 460 32.09 39.16 3.56
C GLN A 460 31.01 40.22 3.28
N PHE A 461 30.69 40.45 2.01
CA PHE A 461 29.59 41.32 1.63
C PHE A 461 28.26 40.80 2.20
N TYR A 462 27.90 39.53 1.97
CA TYR A 462 26.64 39.00 2.51
C TYR A 462 26.61 38.94 4.04
N LEU A 463 27.73 38.64 4.71
CA LEU A 463 27.78 38.53 6.17
C LEU A 463 27.82 39.89 6.89
N LYS A 464 28.24 40.96 6.21
CA LYS A 464 28.44 42.27 6.85
C LYS A 464 28.09 43.46 5.97
N GLY A 465 28.67 43.53 4.77
CA GLY A 465 28.57 44.73 3.90
C GLY A 465 27.14 45.06 3.47
N ILE A 466 26.31 44.03 3.23
CA ILE A 466 24.91 44.20 2.83
C ILE A 466 24.06 44.91 3.90
N PHE A 467 24.42 44.81 5.18
CA PHE A 467 23.75 45.52 6.27
C PHE A 467 24.15 46.99 6.36
N SER A 468 25.30 47.34 5.78
CA SER A 468 25.85 48.70 5.73
C SER A 468 25.57 49.38 4.39
N GLY A 469 24.71 48.82 3.55
CA GLY A 469 24.37 49.40 2.24
C GLY A 469 25.53 49.46 1.26
N ASP A 470 26.61 48.69 1.49
CA ASP A 470 27.76 48.65 0.58
C ASP A 470 27.33 48.19 -0.81
N GLU A 471 28.08 48.60 -1.85
CA GLU A 471 27.83 48.08 -3.19
C GLU A 471 28.27 46.61 -3.33
N ASN A 472 27.48 45.81 -4.04
CA ASN A 472 27.80 44.41 -4.28
C ASN A 472 29.10 44.29 -5.12
N PRO A 473 30.15 43.60 -4.63
CA PRO A 473 31.47 43.58 -5.27
C PRO A 473 31.49 42.90 -6.65
N ALA A 474 30.54 42.01 -6.94
CA ALA A 474 30.43 41.38 -8.26
C ALA A 474 29.88 42.32 -9.35
N GLY A 475 29.19 43.40 -8.95
CA GLY A 475 28.57 44.35 -9.87
C GLY A 475 27.49 43.73 -10.75
N HIS A 476 27.17 44.43 -11.84
CA HIS A 476 26.11 44.08 -12.78
C HIS A 476 26.67 44.05 -14.22
N ASP A 477 27.29 42.93 -14.60
CA ASP A 477 27.86 42.68 -15.93
C ASP A 477 27.14 41.48 -16.60
N PRO A 478 26.48 41.66 -17.76
CA PRO A 478 25.81 40.58 -18.48
C PRO A 478 26.72 39.41 -18.86
N LYS A 479 28.03 39.65 -19.08
CA LYS A 479 29.01 38.60 -19.37
C LYS A 479 29.44 37.84 -18.12
N LYS A 480 29.18 38.39 -16.94
CA LYS A 480 29.54 37.88 -15.61
C LYS A 480 28.35 37.93 -14.65
N ARG A 481 27.16 37.53 -15.12
CA ARG A 481 25.88 37.73 -14.40
C ARG A 481 25.80 37.05 -13.03
N LEU A 482 26.58 35.98 -12.82
CA LEU A 482 26.64 35.26 -11.56
C LEU A 482 27.78 35.81 -10.71
N ASN A 483 27.46 36.16 -9.45
CA ASN A 483 28.50 36.40 -8.45
C ASN A 483 29.25 35.09 -8.14
N PRO A 484 30.46 35.13 -7.57
CA PRO A 484 31.27 33.92 -7.35
C PRO A 484 30.57 32.84 -6.51
N LEU A 485 29.85 33.22 -5.44
CA LEU A 485 29.11 32.26 -4.61
C LEU A 485 27.92 31.65 -5.35
N GLN A 486 27.17 32.48 -6.08
CA GLN A 486 26.07 32.04 -6.95
C GLN A 486 26.59 31.14 -8.06
N GLN A 487 27.72 31.47 -8.69
CA GLN A 487 28.35 30.66 -9.73
C GLN A 487 28.61 29.24 -9.22
N MET A 488 29.17 29.13 -8.02
CA MET A 488 29.43 27.85 -7.36
C MET A 488 28.15 27.10 -7.03
N GLY A 489 27.17 27.79 -6.43
CA GLY A 489 25.86 27.21 -6.13
C GLY A 489 25.17 26.67 -7.38
N TYR A 490 25.08 27.47 -8.44
CA TYR A 490 24.44 27.04 -9.68
C TYR A 490 25.23 25.95 -10.42
N LEU A 491 26.57 25.96 -10.36
CA LEU A 491 27.38 24.87 -10.88
C LEU A 491 27.02 23.55 -10.18
N SER A 492 27.00 23.54 -8.84
CA SER A 492 26.63 22.36 -8.04
C SER A 492 25.19 21.93 -8.28
N ILE A 493 24.24 22.87 -8.37
CA ILE A 493 22.83 22.53 -8.59
C ILE A 493 22.65 21.97 -10.00
N VAL A 494 23.03 22.69 -11.05
CA VAL A 494 22.74 22.31 -12.45
C VAL A 494 23.49 21.05 -12.89
N PHE A 495 24.73 20.85 -12.42
CA PHE A 495 25.62 19.79 -12.92
C PHE A 495 25.92 18.67 -11.92
N ALA A 496 25.43 18.74 -10.68
CA ALA A 496 25.54 17.63 -9.74
C ALA A 496 24.19 17.25 -9.12
N ALA A 497 23.56 18.14 -8.38
CA ALA A 497 22.35 17.79 -7.63
C ALA A 497 21.13 17.52 -8.52
N PHE A 498 20.89 18.34 -9.55
CA PHE A 498 19.79 18.10 -10.52
C PHE A 498 19.98 16.79 -11.30
N PRO A 499 21.17 16.48 -11.86
CA PRO A 499 21.43 15.18 -12.46
C PRO A 499 21.21 14.02 -11.49
N LEU A 500 21.70 14.11 -10.26
CA LEU A 500 21.51 13.04 -9.27
C LEU A 500 20.03 12.85 -8.92
N LEU A 501 19.27 13.93 -8.79
CA LEU A 501 17.82 13.88 -8.60
C LEU A 501 17.11 13.20 -9.78
N ILE A 502 17.48 13.58 -11.00
CA ILE A 502 16.92 13.00 -12.23
C ILE A 502 17.29 11.52 -12.36
N LEU A 503 18.56 11.16 -12.20
CA LEU A 503 19.04 9.79 -12.36
C LEU A 503 18.45 8.85 -11.32
N SER A 504 18.36 9.30 -10.05
CA SER A 504 17.64 8.54 -9.02
C SER A 504 16.15 8.42 -9.33
N GLY A 505 15.51 9.47 -9.85
CA GLY A 505 14.10 9.40 -10.28
C GLY A 505 13.87 8.42 -11.43
N ILE A 506 14.74 8.40 -12.45
CA ILE A 506 14.70 7.44 -13.56
C ILE A 506 14.89 6.02 -13.03
N ALA A 507 15.84 5.81 -12.12
CA ALA A 507 16.10 4.53 -11.50
C ALA A 507 14.89 3.99 -10.72
N LEU A 508 14.17 4.87 -10.02
CA LEU A 508 12.94 4.53 -9.30
C LEU A 508 11.74 4.33 -10.24
N PHE A 509 11.68 5.05 -11.35
CA PHE A 509 10.67 4.84 -12.38
C PHE A 509 10.81 3.43 -13.00
N PHE A 510 12.04 3.02 -13.32
CA PHE A 510 12.36 1.67 -13.80
C PHE A 510 12.88 0.76 -12.67
N ASN A 511 12.18 0.73 -11.53
CA ASN A 511 12.65 0.02 -10.34
C ASN A 511 12.84 -1.49 -10.53
N GLU A 512 12.23 -2.09 -11.56
CA GLU A 512 12.41 -3.51 -11.91
C GLU A 512 13.80 -3.80 -12.47
N LEU A 513 14.46 -2.80 -13.06
CA LEU A 513 15.82 -2.91 -13.59
C LEU A 513 16.88 -2.69 -12.52
N LEU A 514 16.49 -2.31 -11.30
CA LEU A 514 17.44 -2.09 -10.22
C LEU A 514 18.00 -3.43 -9.72
N PRO A 515 19.33 -3.57 -9.59
CA PRO A 515 19.93 -4.69 -8.89
C PRO A 515 19.36 -4.81 -7.48
N LYS A 516 19.21 -6.04 -6.98
CA LYS A 516 18.79 -6.28 -5.59
C LYS A 516 19.71 -5.58 -4.61
N GLU A 517 21.01 -5.57 -4.87
CA GLU A 517 22.01 -4.90 -4.03
C GLU A 517 22.91 -3.96 -4.83
N ILE A 518 23.23 -2.81 -4.25
CA ILE A 518 24.18 -1.83 -4.74
C ILE A 518 25.12 -1.46 -3.58
N ILE A 519 26.40 -1.84 -3.68
CA ILE A 519 27.42 -1.56 -2.65
C ILE A 519 27.02 -2.14 -1.28
N GLY A 520 26.38 -3.31 -1.28
CA GLY A 520 25.94 -4.00 -0.05
C GLY A 520 24.70 -3.42 0.63
N PHE A 521 24.00 -2.48 -0.02
CA PHE A 521 22.69 -1.98 0.41
C PHE A 521 21.61 -2.43 -0.57
N ASP A 522 20.37 -2.57 -0.10
CA ASP A 522 19.21 -2.78 -0.98
C ASP A 522 19.15 -1.65 -2.03
N GLY A 523 19.15 -2.05 -3.31
CA GLY A 523 19.30 -1.13 -4.42
C GLY A 523 18.15 -0.13 -4.53
N LYS A 524 16.92 -0.55 -4.21
CA LYS A 524 15.73 0.32 -4.24
C LYS A 524 15.79 1.35 -3.13
N THR A 525 16.01 0.90 -1.89
CA THR A 525 16.13 1.75 -0.71
C THR A 525 17.24 2.78 -0.88
N LEU A 526 18.39 2.39 -1.43
CA LEU A 526 19.47 3.32 -1.71
C LEU A 526 19.07 4.44 -2.69
N MET A 527 18.40 4.08 -3.80
CA MET A 527 17.95 5.06 -4.79
C MET A 527 16.89 6.01 -4.23
N VAL A 528 16.02 5.52 -3.36
CA VAL A 528 15.03 6.33 -2.65
C VAL A 528 15.71 7.32 -1.73
N ILE A 529 16.61 6.86 -0.86
CA ILE A 529 17.34 7.73 0.06
C ILE A 529 18.05 8.83 -0.74
N LEU A 530 18.66 8.47 -1.86
CA LEU A 530 19.29 9.43 -2.76
C LEU A 530 18.27 10.43 -3.33
N HIS A 531 17.14 9.97 -3.86
CA HIS A 531 16.13 10.82 -4.49
C HIS A 531 15.49 11.81 -3.49
N VAL A 532 15.10 11.32 -2.32
CA VAL A 532 14.53 12.13 -1.23
C VAL A 532 15.58 13.11 -0.70
N THR A 533 16.82 12.68 -0.49
CA THR A 533 17.90 13.57 -0.04
C THR A 533 18.19 14.66 -1.06
N MET A 534 18.22 14.35 -2.37
CA MET A 534 18.40 15.37 -3.40
C MET A 534 17.21 16.33 -3.46
N SER A 535 15.99 15.83 -3.26
CA SER A 535 14.79 16.67 -3.14
C SER A 535 14.89 17.65 -1.97
N HIS A 536 15.34 17.18 -0.79
CA HIS A 536 15.62 18.02 0.37
C HIS A 536 16.66 19.11 0.08
N VAL A 537 17.76 18.75 -0.60
CA VAL A 537 18.77 19.73 -1.03
C VAL A 537 18.16 20.78 -1.97
N MET A 538 17.26 20.40 -2.88
CA MET A 538 16.58 21.35 -3.77
C MET A 538 15.65 22.28 -3.00
N VAL A 539 14.92 21.79 -2.00
CA VAL A 539 14.04 22.64 -1.16
C VAL A 539 14.86 23.68 -0.39
N LEU A 540 15.97 23.27 0.23
CA LEU A 540 16.88 24.18 0.92
C LEU A 540 17.47 25.22 -0.04
N PHE A 541 17.87 24.78 -1.24
CA PHE A 541 18.34 25.68 -2.28
C PHE A 541 17.27 26.69 -2.71
N ILE A 542 16.02 26.28 -2.90
CA ILE A 542 14.90 27.18 -3.27
C ILE A 542 14.69 28.23 -2.17
N ALA A 543 14.69 27.83 -0.90
CA ALA A 543 14.54 28.77 0.22
C ALA A 543 15.64 29.85 0.20
N ALA A 544 16.90 29.44 0.06
CA ALA A 544 18.02 30.37 -0.05
C ALA A 544 17.97 31.22 -1.34
N HIS A 545 17.60 30.61 -2.47
CA HIS A 545 17.53 31.27 -3.77
C HIS A 545 16.46 32.37 -3.79
N VAL A 546 15.24 32.06 -3.35
CA VAL A 546 14.14 33.03 -3.23
C VAL A 546 14.54 34.16 -2.29
N TYR A 547 15.21 33.86 -1.18
CA TYR A 547 15.73 34.90 -0.29
C TYR A 547 16.73 35.83 -0.97
N LEU A 548 17.71 35.29 -1.68
CA LEU A 548 18.70 36.09 -2.42
C LEU A 548 18.06 36.93 -3.53
N CYS A 549 16.96 36.49 -4.14
CA CYS A 549 16.21 37.32 -5.08
C CYS A 549 15.61 38.58 -4.42
N THR A 550 15.46 38.62 -3.09
CA THR A 550 15.02 39.82 -2.35
C THR A 550 16.13 40.81 -2.02
N THR A 551 17.40 40.51 -2.34
CA THR A 551 18.55 41.38 -2.00
C THR A 551 18.82 42.48 -3.04
N GLY A 552 17.92 42.69 -4.00
CA GLY A 552 18.00 43.81 -4.93
C GLY A 552 17.68 45.14 -4.25
N THR A 553 17.75 46.23 -5.00
CA THR A 553 17.35 47.59 -4.55
C THR A 553 15.89 47.62 -4.09
N THR A 554 15.05 46.80 -4.72
CA THR A 554 13.70 46.48 -4.27
C THR A 554 13.55 44.96 -4.16
N ILE A 555 12.63 44.52 -3.30
CA ILE A 555 12.34 43.09 -3.07
C ILE A 555 11.99 42.37 -4.40
N SER A 556 11.38 43.08 -5.34
CA SER A 556 10.93 42.54 -6.64
C SER A 556 11.94 42.68 -7.78
N GLU A 557 13.04 43.42 -7.62
CA GLU A 557 13.92 43.79 -8.74
C GLU A 557 14.47 42.56 -9.48
N HIS A 558 15.05 41.61 -8.74
CA HIS A 558 15.62 40.42 -9.35
C HIS A 558 14.55 39.50 -9.95
N PHE A 559 13.39 39.35 -9.30
CA PHE A 559 12.26 38.61 -9.87
C PHE A 559 11.80 39.21 -11.20
N MET A 560 11.60 40.52 -11.25
CA MET A 560 11.18 41.22 -12.47
C MET A 560 12.26 41.18 -13.55
N SER A 561 13.54 41.19 -13.17
CA SER A 561 14.63 41.03 -14.13
C SER A 561 14.61 39.66 -14.81
N MET A 562 14.16 38.61 -14.11
CA MET A 562 14.05 37.27 -14.68
C MET A 562 12.83 37.10 -15.61
N ILE A 563 11.76 37.86 -15.38
CA ILE A 563 10.57 37.88 -16.24
C ILE A 563 10.84 38.74 -17.49
N THR A 564 11.27 40.00 -17.28
CA THR A 564 11.47 41.00 -18.35
C THR A 564 12.78 40.81 -19.10
N GLY A 565 13.78 40.18 -18.48
CA GLY A 565 15.14 40.06 -18.98
C GLY A 565 16.01 41.30 -18.83
N ARG A 566 15.47 42.38 -18.27
CA ARG A 566 16.16 43.67 -18.12
C ARG A 566 16.32 44.02 -16.65
N LEU A 567 17.52 44.45 -16.30
CA LEU A 567 17.78 45.10 -15.01
C LEU A 567 17.71 46.61 -15.21
N PHE A 568 16.92 47.29 -14.39
CA PHE A 568 16.75 48.74 -14.46
C PHE A 568 17.54 49.38 -13.33
N LYS A 569 18.60 50.10 -13.66
CA LYS A 569 19.31 50.92 -12.67
C LYS A 569 18.68 52.29 -12.61
N VAL A 570 18.32 52.70 -11.40
CA VAL A 570 18.00 54.07 -11.06
C VAL A 570 19.32 54.72 -10.64
N LYS A 571 19.83 55.65 -11.46
CA LYS A 571 20.97 56.49 -11.11
C LYS A 571 20.48 57.86 -10.69
#